data_AF-A0A314YZC1-F1
#
_entry.id   AF-A0A314YZC1-F1
#
_cell.length_a   1.000
_cell.length_b   1.000
_cell.length_c   1.000
_cell.angle_alpha   90.00
_cell.angle_beta   90.00
_cell.angle_gamma   90.00
#
_symmetry.space_group_name_H-M   'P 1'
#
loop_
_entity.id
_entity.type
_entity.pdbx_description
1 polymer ?
#
loop_
_entity_poly.entity_id
_entity_poly.type
_entity_poly.pdbx_seq_one_letter_code
_entity_poly.pdbx_strand_id
1 'polypeptide(L)'
;MVAASANSLNQVFEKNNDAKMNRTKQRPLPSGRITIPHAVTWASAAGLAGTALLASQIHPVNTWVGAVVGAIPPLLGWAAAAGQVSLNAMLLPAALYFWQIPHFMALAYLCRHDYAAGGFRMLSLADASGSKTALVALRNCVYLIPLGFLAYDWGMTSGWFCLESTLLTLAITATAFSFYQDRTTHKARKMFHASLLYFLYSCQGLCFTVSLIINNALLKRIQRVVLSFHCPHKIEMSTRRIS
;
A
#
# COMPACT_ATOMS: atom_id res chain seq x y z
N MET A 1 13.71 6.66 0.64
CA MET A 1 14.94 5.91 1.00
C MET A 1 15.93 6.77 1.77
N VAL A 2 16.26 7.99 1.32
CA VAL A 2 17.13 8.91 2.07
C VAL A 2 16.59 9.22 3.47
N ALA A 3 15.28 9.46 3.62
CA ALA A 3 14.66 9.63 4.94
C ALA A 3 14.79 8.39 5.85
N ALA A 4 14.72 7.18 5.30
CA ALA A 4 14.92 5.95 6.05
C ALA A 4 16.38 5.81 6.51
N SER A 5 17.34 6.12 5.64
CA SER A 5 18.76 6.21 5.99
C SER A 5 19.01 7.23 7.11
N ALA A 6 18.46 8.44 6.98
CA ALA A 6 18.62 9.49 7.98
C ALA A 6 18.03 9.08 9.34
N ASN A 7 16.83 8.51 9.35
CA ASN A 7 16.19 8.02 10.58
C ASN A 7 16.98 6.86 11.22
N SER A 8 17.52 5.94 10.42
CA SER A 8 18.36 4.84 10.92
C SER A 8 19.68 5.34 11.51
N LEU A 9 20.35 6.29 10.85
CA LEU A 9 21.56 6.93 11.39
C LEU A 9 21.24 7.70 12.68
N ASN A 10 20.12 8.42 12.74
CA ASN A 10 19.71 9.12 13.94
C ASN A 10 19.59 8.17 15.14
N GLN A 11 19.00 6.98 14.93
CA GLN A 11 18.91 5.97 16.00
C GLN A 11 20.27 5.37 16.38
N VAL A 12 21.24 5.30 15.46
CA VAL A 12 22.61 4.87 15.78
C VAL A 12 23.32 5.89 16.66
N PHE A 13 23.22 7.18 16.33
CA PHE A 13 23.79 8.28 17.12
C PHE A 13 23.13 8.40 18.50
N GLU A 14 21.81 8.23 18.58
CA GLU A 14 21.04 8.36 19.81
C GLU A 14 21.13 7.14 20.75
N LYS A 15 21.75 6.02 20.33
CA LYS A 15 21.72 4.73 21.07
C LYS A 15 21.98 4.88 22.57
N ASN A 16 23.03 5.60 22.95
CA ASN A 16 23.44 5.75 24.35
C ASN A 16 22.48 6.64 25.16
N ASN A 17 21.88 7.65 24.51
CA ASN A 17 20.91 8.53 25.13
C ASN A 17 19.56 7.82 25.27
N ASP A 18 19.14 7.10 24.23
CA ASP A 18 17.91 6.33 24.25
C ASP A 18 17.91 5.22 25.31
N ALA A 19 19.06 4.60 25.57
CA ALA A 19 19.20 3.60 26.64
C ALA A 19 18.88 4.17 28.04
N LYS A 20 19.07 5.48 28.25
CA LYS A 20 18.83 6.15 29.54
C LYS A 20 17.39 6.66 29.69
N MET A 21 16.60 6.67 28.62
CA MET A 21 15.27 7.27 28.59
C MET A 21 14.16 6.21 28.70
N ASN A 22 13.26 6.35 29.68
CA ASN A 22 12.15 5.40 29.87
C ASN A 22 11.26 5.22 28.63
N ARG A 23 11.09 6.28 27.83
CA ARG A 23 10.31 6.25 26.59
C ARG A 23 11.00 5.48 25.46
N THR A 24 12.32 5.61 25.31
CA THR A 24 13.03 5.16 24.10
C THR A 24 14.01 4.01 24.32
N LYS A 25 14.21 3.57 25.57
CA LYS A 25 15.02 2.39 25.92
C LYS A 25 14.58 1.09 25.25
N GLN A 26 13.32 1.01 24.81
CA GLN A 26 12.76 -0.14 24.11
C GLN A 26 12.95 -0.10 22.57
N ARG A 27 13.62 0.94 22.03
CA ARG A 27 13.96 1.01 20.60
C ARG A 27 14.89 -0.14 20.21
N PRO A 28 14.95 -0.53 18.92
CA PRO A 28 15.66 -1.74 18.49
C PRO A 28 17.17 -1.78 18.81
N LEU A 29 17.86 -0.64 18.74
CA LEU A 29 19.31 -0.54 19.00
C LEU A 29 19.68 -0.52 20.50
N PRO A 30 19.04 0.31 21.36
CA PRO A 30 19.29 0.26 22.81
C PRO A 30 18.89 -1.06 23.46
N SER A 31 17.81 -1.69 22.99
CA SER A 31 17.32 -2.97 23.51
C SER A 31 18.11 -4.19 22.99
N GLY A 32 19.10 -4.00 22.12
CA GLY A 32 19.93 -5.07 21.57
C GLY A 32 19.24 -5.98 20.55
N ARG A 33 17.99 -5.69 20.15
CA ARG A 33 17.26 -6.46 19.13
C ARG A 33 17.90 -6.35 17.74
N ILE A 34 18.62 -5.25 17.47
CA ILE A 34 19.40 -5.02 16.24
C ILE A 34 20.80 -4.54 16.64
N THR A 35 21.84 -5.07 15.98
CA THR A 35 23.23 -4.64 16.21
C THR A 35 23.55 -3.35 15.44
N ILE A 36 24.51 -2.56 15.93
CA ILE A 36 24.97 -1.33 15.24
C ILE A 36 25.43 -1.60 13.79
N PRO A 37 26.26 -2.63 13.50
CA PRO A 37 26.69 -2.90 12.13
C PRO A 37 25.53 -3.13 11.17
N HIS A 38 24.51 -3.91 11.57
CA HIS A 38 23.31 -4.11 10.76
C HIS A 38 22.58 -2.79 10.45
N ALA A 39 22.40 -1.91 11.45
CA ALA A 39 21.73 -0.63 11.26
C ALA A 39 22.52 0.33 10.36
N VAL A 40 23.86 0.33 10.49
CA VAL A 40 24.74 1.13 9.63
C VAL A 40 24.74 0.60 8.20
N THR A 41 24.87 -0.71 7.99
CA THR A 41 24.78 -1.33 6.66
C THR A 41 23.46 -1.01 5.99
N TRP A 42 22.34 -1.10 6.73
CA TRP A 42 21.03 -0.71 6.22
C TRP A 42 20.97 0.77 5.84
N ALA A 43 21.46 1.66 6.71
CA ALA A 43 21.46 3.10 6.43
C ALA A 43 22.30 3.44 5.20
N SER A 44 23.54 2.93 5.12
CA SER A 44 24.41 3.12 3.96
C SER A 44 23.78 2.60 2.67
N ALA A 45 23.18 1.40 2.70
CA ALA A 45 22.48 0.85 1.54
C ALA A 45 21.27 1.70 1.12
N ALA A 46 20.43 2.12 2.07
CA ALA A 46 19.27 2.96 1.80
C ALA A 46 19.65 4.37 1.32
N GLY A 47 20.76 4.92 1.84
CA GLY A 47 21.33 6.20 1.43
C GLY A 47 21.87 6.14 0.01
N LEU A 48 22.74 5.16 -0.29
CA LEU A 48 23.28 4.94 -1.63
C LEU A 48 22.18 4.68 -2.66
N ALA A 49 21.22 3.81 -2.34
CA ALA A 49 20.08 3.54 -3.21
C ALA A 49 19.24 4.81 -3.44
N GLY A 50 18.99 5.60 -2.39
CA GLY A 50 18.24 6.86 -2.50
C GLY A 50 18.96 7.90 -3.36
N THR A 51 20.26 8.07 -3.18
CA THR A 51 21.08 9.01 -3.97
C THR A 51 21.25 8.54 -5.41
N ALA A 52 21.46 7.25 -5.65
CA ALA A 52 21.50 6.68 -7.00
C ALA A 52 20.16 6.84 -7.74
N LEU A 53 19.05 6.72 -7.02
CA LEU A 53 17.71 7.01 -7.52
C LEU A 53 17.55 8.47 -7.94
N LEU A 54 18.03 9.40 -7.13
CA LEU A 54 18.06 10.83 -7.49
C LEU A 54 18.93 11.08 -8.72
N ALA A 55 20.07 10.40 -8.85
CA ALA A 55 20.90 10.48 -10.05
C ALA A 55 20.20 9.90 -11.31
N SER A 56 19.20 9.04 -11.13
CA SER A 56 18.42 8.43 -12.21
C SER A 56 17.35 9.36 -12.80
N GLN A 57 17.36 10.67 -12.50
CA GLN A 57 16.53 11.72 -13.13
C GLN A 57 16.58 11.73 -14.68
N ILE A 58 17.52 11.01 -15.26
CA ILE A 58 17.84 10.98 -16.70
C ILE A 58 17.31 9.69 -17.38
N HIS A 59 16.72 8.74 -16.64
CA HIS A 59 16.24 7.47 -17.22
C HIS A 59 14.74 7.24 -16.99
N PRO A 60 13.98 6.77 -18.01
CA PRO A 60 12.56 6.43 -17.87
C PRO A 60 12.25 5.46 -16.72
N VAL A 61 13.23 4.63 -16.33
CA VAL A 61 13.12 3.64 -15.24
C VAL A 61 12.74 4.26 -13.89
N ASN A 62 12.98 5.56 -13.70
CA ASN A 62 12.69 6.28 -12.45
C ASN A 62 11.25 6.08 -11.95
N THR A 63 10.27 5.93 -12.86
CA THR A 63 8.86 5.86 -12.48
C THR A 63 8.54 4.52 -11.84
N TRP A 64 9.09 3.43 -12.38
CA TRP A 64 8.89 2.10 -11.83
C TRP A 64 9.63 1.91 -10.51
N VAL A 65 10.84 2.45 -10.38
CA VAL A 65 11.57 2.36 -9.11
C VAL A 65 10.91 3.24 -8.05
N GLY A 66 10.48 4.45 -8.42
CA GLY A 66 9.66 5.30 -7.56
C GLY A 66 8.40 4.57 -7.09
N ALA A 67 7.76 3.81 -7.97
CA ALA A 67 6.58 3.03 -7.62
C ALA A 67 6.86 1.90 -6.63
N VAL A 68 7.97 1.19 -6.77
CA VAL A 68 8.41 0.21 -5.76
C VAL A 68 8.61 0.90 -4.41
N VAL A 69 9.32 2.03 -4.39
CA VAL A 69 9.57 2.78 -3.16
C VAL A 69 8.27 3.26 -2.51
N GLY A 70 7.28 3.67 -3.31
CA GLY A 70 5.94 4.06 -2.85
C GLY A 70 5.08 2.89 -2.34
N ALA A 71 5.37 1.65 -2.74
CA ALA A 71 4.66 0.45 -2.30
C ALA A 71 5.21 -0.14 -0.99
N ILE A 72 6.41 0.25 -0.56
CA ILE A 72 7.05 -0.23 0.68
C ILE A 72 6.29 0.19 1.95
N PRO A 73 5.80 1.45 2.11
CA PRO A 73 5.16 1.87 3.36
C PRO A 73 3.95 1.04 3.79
N PRO A 74 2.99 0.66 2.91
CA PRO A 74 1.91 -0.25 3.29
C PRO A 74 2.40 -1.62 3.75
N LEU A 75 3.45 -2.15 3.11
CA LEU A 75 4.03 -3.43 3.50
C LEU A 75 4.65 -3.35 4.90
N LEU A 76 5.38 -2.27 5.18
CA LEU A 76 5.92 -2.02 6.52
C LEU A 76 4.80 -1.87 7.55
N GLY A 77 3.72 -1.18 7.21
CA GLY A 77 2.53 -1.05 8.05
C GLY A 77 1.90 -2.40 8.39
N TRP A 78 1.76 -3.28 7.40
CA TRP A 78 1.28 -4.66 7.62
C TRP A 78 2.22 -5.44 8.52
N ALA A 79 3.52 -5.48 8.20
CA ALA A 79 4.51 -6.22 8.96
C ALA A 79 4.57 -5.76 10.43
N ALA A 80 4.43 -4.45 10.67
CA ALA A 80 4.39 -3.89 12.01
C ALA A 80 3.13 -4.28 12.80
N ALA A 81 1.96 -4.34 12.13
CA ALA A 81 0.69 -4.68 12.78
C ALA A 81 0.50 -6.20 12.98
N ALA A 82 0.86 -7.01 11.98
CA ALA A 82 0.65 -8.45 11.98
C ALA A 82 1.84 -9.24 12.56
N GLY A 83 3.02 -8.61 12.69
CA GLY A 83 4.25 -9.28 13.12
C GLY A 83 4.84 -10.26 12.10
N GLN A 84 4.26 -10.33 10.90
CA GLN A 84 4.67 -11.25 9.83
C GLN A 84 4.41 -10.64 8.46
N VAL A 85 5.17 -11.10 7.46
CA VAL A 85 4.92 -10.80 6.03
C VAL A 85 4.34 -12.06 5.40
N SER A 86 3.06 -12.01 5.03
CA SER A 86 2.35 -13.09 4.33
C SER A 86 2.04 -12.69 2.90
N LEU A 87 1.61 -13.63 2.07
CA LEU A 87 1.21 -13.35 0.68
C LEU A 87 0.08 -12.30 0.62
N ASN A 88 -0.88 -12.38 1.55
CA ASN A 88 -1.96 -11.42 1.73
C ASN A 88 -1.45 -9.97 1.93
N ALA A 89 -0.30 -9.81 2.60
CA ALA A 89 0.33 -8.51 2.82
C ALA A 89 0.75 -7.80 1.53
N MET A 90 0.88 -8.52 0.41
CA MET A 90 1.32 -7.97 -0.87
C MET A 90 0.22 -7.26 -1.65
N LEU A 91 -1.07 -7.49 -1.34
CA LEU A 91 -2.17 -6.92 -2.12
C LEU A 91 -2.22 -5.39 -2.05
N LEU A 92 -2.07 -4.81 -0.86
CA LEU A 92 -2.11 -3.36 -0.68
C LEU A 92 -0.88 -2.65 -1.30
N PRO A 93 0.37 -3.15 -1.09
CA PRO A 93 1.54 -2.71 -1.85
C PRO A 93 1.36 -2.80 -3.36
N ALA A 94 0.83 -3.93 -3.87
CA ALA A 94 0.58 -4.11 -5.30
C ALA A 94 -0.45 -3.11 -5.83
N ALA A 95 -1.54 -2.88 -5.10
CA ALA A 95 -2.55 -1.89 -5.46
C ALA A 95 -1.95 -0.48 -5.55
N LEU A 96 -1.12 -0.05 -4.59
CA LEU A 96 -0.41 1.23 -4.69
C LEU A 96 0.60 1.27 -5.83
N TYR A 97 1.34 0.18 -6.05
CA TYR A 97 2.29 0.06 -7.15
C TYR A 97 1.61 0.29 -8.50
N PHE A 98 0.53 -0.44 -8.78
CA PHE A 98 -0.14 -0.33 -10.07
C PHE A 98 -0.96 0.95 -10.20
N TRP A 99 -1.52 1.50 -9.13
CA TRP A 99 -2.30 2.73 -9.17
C TRP A 99 -1.46 3.99 -9.46
N GLN A 100 -0.27 4.10 -8.89
CA GLN A 100 0.50 5.33 -9.05
C GLN A 100 1.06 5.49 -10.48
N ILE A 101 1.26 4.39 -11.21
CA ILE A 101 1.77 4.44 -12.59
C ILE A 101 0.83 5.21 -13.55
N PRO A 102 -0.47 4.89 -13.70
CA PRO A 102 -1.35 5.68 -14.56
C PRO A 102 -1.49 7.14 -14.10
N HIS A 103 -1.45 7.40 -12.79
CA HIS A 103 -1.42 8.76 -12.25
C HIS A 103 -0.19 9.54 -12.73
N PHE A 104 1.01 8.97 -12.55
CA PHE A 104 2.26 9.57 -12.99
C PHE A 104 2.36 9.68 -14.51
N MET A 105 1.88 8.69 -15.26
CA MET A 105 1.89 8.74 -16.73
C MET A 105 0.97 9.84 -17.27
N ALA A 106 -0.19 10.07 -16.63
CA ALA A 106 -1.05 11.20 -16.96
C ALA A 106 -0.35 12.54 -16.70
N LEU A 107 0.25 12.70 -15.52
CA LEU A 107 0.96 13.92 -15.14
C LEU A 107 2.18 14.17 -16.04
N ALA A 108 2.94 13.12 -16.33
CA ALA A 108 4.11 13.17 -17.20
C ALA A 108 3.74 13.59 -18.62
N TYR A 109 2.55 13.22 -19.11
CA TYR A 109 2.03 13.68 -20.39
C TYR A 109 1.61 15.16 -20.34
N LEU A 110 0.91 15.58 -19.29
CA LEU A 110 0.42 16.95 -19.12
C LEU A 110 1.54 17.98 -18.96
N CYS A 111 2.56 17.67 -18.16
CA CYS A 111 3.67 18.57 -17.83
C CYS A 111 4.93 18.29 -18.67
N ARG A 112 4.83 17.55 -19.78
CA ARG A 112 5.99 17.11 -20.57
C ARG A 112 6.94 18.24 -20.99
N HIS A 113 6.39 19.42 -21.26
CA HIS A 113 7.15 20.60 -21.68
C HIS A 113 7.92 21.20 -20.50
N ASP A 114 7.32 21.25 -19.31
CA ASP A 114 7.95 21.73 -18.09
C ASP A 114 9.09 20.79 -17.65
N TYR A 115 8.87 19.47 -17.76
CA TYR A 115 9.91 18.49 -17.48
C TYR A 115 11.08 18.57 -18.47
N ALA A 116 10.80 18.83 -19.75
CA ALA A 116 11.85 19.08 -20.74
C ALA A 116 12.66 20.34 -20.41
N ALA A 117 11.99 21.43 -20.04
CA ALA A 117 12.63 22.67 -19.64
C ALA A 117 13.50 22.52 -18.37
N GLY A 118 13.06 21.67 -17.42
CA GLY A 118 13.82 21.31 -16.22
C GLY A 118 14.92 20.27 -16.44
N GLY A 119 15.14 19.79 -17.68
CA GLY A 119 16.17 18.80 -17.99
C GLY A 119 15.85 17.36 -17.59
N PHE A 120 14.61 17.07 -17.17
CA PHE A 120 14.18 15.72 -16.77
C PHE A 120 13.85 14.85 -17.98
N ARG A 121 14.38 13.62 -18.01
CA ARG A 121 14.10 12.65 -19.09
C ARG A 121 13.12 11.58 -18.63
N MET A 122 11.84 11.88 -18.80
CA MET A 122 10.76 10.93 -18.54
C MET A 122 10.37 10.14 -19.78
N LEU A 123 9.62 9.04 -19.59
CA LEU A 123 9.08 8.25 -20.69
C LEU A 123 8.26 9.08 -21.69
N SER A 124 7.48 10.05 -21.20
CA SER A 124 6.67 10.93 -22.06
C SER A 124 7.50 11.88 -22.93
N LEU A 125 8.75 12.18 -22.53
CA LEU A 125 9.66 13.01 -23.32
C LEU A 125 10.31 12.18 -24.45
N ALA A 126 10.67 10.93 -24.16
CA ALA A 126 11.19 9.99 -25.15
C ALA A 126 10.12 9.49 -26.14
N ASP A 127 8.84 9.68 -25.81
CA ASP A 127 7.69 9.24 -26.61
C ASP A 127 6.90 10.45 -27.14
N ALA A 128 7.36 11.01 -28.27
CA ALA A 128 6.73 12.15 -28.92
C ALA A 128 5.23 11.95 -29.21
N SER A 129 4.82 10.70 -29.44
CA SER A 129 3.43 10.33 -29.75
C SER A 129 2.54 10.17 -28.50
N GLY A 130 3.13 9.94 -27.32
CA GLY A 130 2.42 9.54 -26.10
C GLY A 130 1.85 8.11 -26.11
N SER A 131 2.12 7.31 -27.15
CA SER A 131 1.58 5.96 -27.30
C SER A 131 2.06 4.98 -26.25
N LYS A 132 3.36 4.97 -25.95
CA LYS A 132 3.94 4.12 -24.90
C LYS A 132 3.47 4.60 -23.53
N THR A 133 3.40 5.91 -23.32
CA THR A 133 2.89 6.51 -22.07
C THR A 133 1.45 6.08 -21.79
N ALA A 134 0.57 6.20 -22.79
CA ALA A 134 -0.83 5.80 -22.66
C ALA A 134 -1.00 4.27 -22.52
N LEU A 135 -0.20 3.47 -23.24
CA LEU A 135 -0.23 2.01 -23.13
C LEU A 135 0.20 1.54 -21.73
N VAL A 136 1.28 2.12 -21.19
CA VAL A 136 1.75 1.80 -19.83
C VAL A 136 0.69 2.18 -18.80
N ALA A 137 0.04 3.34 -18.94
CA ALA A 137 -1.06 3.72 -18.07
C ALA A 137 -2.22 2.70 -18.13
N LEU A 138 -2.71 2.39 -19.34
CA LEU A 138 -3.82 1.46 -19.56
C LEU A 138 -3.52 0.07 -18.99
N ARG A 139 -2.34 -0.48 -19.29
CA ARG A 139 -1.91 -1.81 -18.80
C ARG A 139 -1.94 -1.89 -17.28
N ASN A 140 -1.47 -0.85 -16.59
CA ASN A 140 -1.47 -0.84 -15.13
C ASN A 140 -2.88 -0.70 -14.55
N CYS A 141 -3.78 0.06 -15.20
CA CYS A 141 -5.19 0.08 -14.83
C CYS A 141 -5.84 -1.31 -14.94
N VAL A 142 -5.52 -2.07 -16.00
CA VAL A 142 -6.01 -3.45 -16.16
C VAL A 142 -5.49 -4.37 -15.04
N TYR A 143 -4.23 -4.21 -14.62
CA TYR A 143 -3.68 -4.98 -13.49
C TYR A 143 -4.35 -4.70 -12.15
N LEU A 144 -5.03 -3.55 -11.97
CA LEU A 144 -5.78 -3.27 -10.76
C LEU A 144 -7.08 -4.08 -10.65
N ILE A 145 -7.70 -4.46 -11.78
CA ILE A 145 -9.01 -5.13 -11.83
C ILE A 145 -9.06 -6.39 -10.95
N PRO A 146 -8.11 -7.35 -11.04
CA PRO A 146 -8.17 -8.56 -10.22
C PRO A 146 -7.89 -8.32 -8.74
N LEU A 147 -7.24 -7.21 -8.35
CA LEU A 147 -6.77 -7.02 -6.97
C LEU A 147 -7.92 -6.82 -5.98
N GLY A 148 -8.98 -6.11 -6.37
CA GLY A 148 -10.17 -5.92 -5.53
C GLY A 148 -10.89 -7.25 -5.25
N PHE A 149 -10.99 -8.10 -6.27
CA PHE A 149 -11.55 -9.44 -6.15
C PHE A 149 -10.67 -10.36 -5.29
N LEU A 150 -9.35 -10.39 -5.53
CA LEU A 150 -8.42 -11.22 -4.74
C LEU A 150 -8.42 -10.83 -3.25
N ALA A 151 -8.54 -9.53 -2.94
CA ALA A 151 -8.65 -9.07 -1.56
C ALA A 151 -9.92 -9.59 -0.87
N TYR A 152 -11.02 -9.71 -1.61
CA TYR A 152 -12.27 -10.27 -1.11
C TYR A 152 -12.20 -11.81 -0.97
N ASP A 153 -11.72 -12.50 -2.01
CA ASP A 153 -11.60 -13.96 -2.05
C ASP A 153 -10.68 -14.50 -0.94
N TRP A 154 -9.58 -13.80 -0.66
CA TRP A 154 -8.68 -14.14 0.45
C TRP A 154 -9.21 -13.70 1.83
N GLY A 155 -10.47 -13.23 1.89
CA GLY A 155 -11.15 -12.87 3.14
C GLY A 155 -10.59 -11.63 3.83
N MET A 156 -9.84 -10.78 3.12
CA MET A 156 -9.25 -9.57 3.69
C MET A 156 -10.23 -8.40 3.72
N THR A 157 -11.15 -8.36 2.75
CA THR A 157 -12.09 -7.25 2.59
C THR A 157 -13.55 -7.69 2.50
N SER A 158 -14.48 -6.75 2.65
CA SER A 158 -15.91 -7.01 2.54
C SER A 158 -16.37 -7.16 1.08
N GLY A 159 -17.53 -7.77 0.86
CA GLY A 159 -18.14 -7.83 -0.47
C GLY A 159 -18.47 -6.45 -1.04
N TRP A 160 -18.81 -5.48 -0.17
CA TRP A 160 -19.01 -4.08 -0.54
C TRP A 160 -17.75 -3.45 -1.12
N PHE A 161 -16.60 -3.70 -0.48
CA PHE A 161 -15.31 -3.25 -1.01
C PHE A 161 -14.97 -3.88 -2.36
N CYS A 162 -15.30 -5.15 -2.57
CA CYS A 162 -15.11 -5.80 -3.87
C CYS A 162 -15.91 -5.09 -4.97
N LEU A 163 -17.19 -4.80 -4.71
CA LEU A 163 -18.06 -4.09 -5.65
C LEU A 163 -17.55 -2.68 -5.93
N GLU A 164 -17.26 -1.91 -4.87
CA GLU A 164 -16.73 -0.55 -4.98
C GLU A 164 -15.40 -0.51 -5.76
N SER A 165 -14.44 -1.36 -5.37
CA SER A 165 -13.13 -1.47 -6.01
C SER A 165 -13.27 -1.86 -7.48
N THR A 166 -14.17 -2.78 -7.82
CA THR A 166 -14.45 -3.16 -9.21
C THR A 166 -14.99 -1.98 -10.02
N LEU A 167 -15.95 -1.23 -9.47
CA LEU A 167 -16.50 -0.05 -10.15
C LEU A 167 -15.44 1.03 -10.37
N LEU A 168 -14.62 1.32 -9.36
CA LEU A 168 -13.55 2.32 -9.43
C LEU A 168 -12.45 1.91 -10.41
N THR A 169 -12.02 0.63 -10.39
CA THR A 169 -10.99 0.11 -11.32
C THR A 169 -11.49 0.09 -12.76
N LEU A 170 -12.75 -0.23 -13.01
CA LEU A 170 -13.35 -0.15 -14.35
C LEU A 170 -13.46 1.31 -14.83
N ALA A 171 -13.85 2.23 -13.94
CA ALA A 171 -13.95 3.66 -14.27
C ALA A 171 -12.59 4.25 -14.68
N ILE A 172 -11.54 4.03 -13.89
CA ILE A 172 -10.19 4.50 -14.24
C ILE A 172 -9.68 3.81 -15.52
N THR A 173 -9.94 2.51 -15.69
CA THR A 173 -9.56 1.77 -16.92
C THR A 173 -10.25 2.33 -18.16
N ALA A 174 -11.54 2.68 -18.08
CA ALA A 174 -12.27 3.31 -19.17
C ALA A 174 -11.68 4.68 -19.56
N THR A 175 -11.30 5.50 -18.57
CA THR A 175 -10.63 6.78 -18.86
C THR A 175 -9.24 6.59 -19.46
N ALA A 176 -8.49 5.58 -19.01
CA ALA A 176 -7.19 5.23 -19.56
C ALA A 176 -7.28 4.70 -21.00
N PHE A 177 -8.31 3.90 -21.29
CA PHE A 177 -8.60 3.41 -22.63
C PHE A 177 -8.96 4.58 -23.57
N SER A 178 -9.78 5.52 -23.10
CA SER A 178 -10.11 6.72 -23.87
C SER A 178 -8.88 7.55 -24.21
N PHE A 179 -7.93 7.70 -23.27
CA PHE A 179 -6.64 8.36 -23.47
C PHE A 179 -5.71 7.58 -24.41
N TYR A 180 -5.74 6.25 -24.34
CA TYR A 180 -5.00 5.38 -25.26
C TYR A 180 -5.49 5.50 -26.71
N GLN A 181 -6.80 5.61 -26.92
CA GLN A 181 -7.38 5.85 -28.25
C GLN A 181 -6.97 7.23 -28.78
N ASP A 182 -7.30 8.29 -28.04
CA ASP A 182 -6.97 9.67 -28.43
C ASP A 182 -6.18 10.38 -27.33
N ARG A 183 -4.94 10.73 -27.66
CA ARG A 183 -3.94 11.23 -26.70
C ARG A 183 -4.04 12.75 -26.54
N THR A 184 -5.22 13.24 -26.19
CA THR A 184 -5.43 14.68 -25.98
C THR A 184 -5.13 15.08 -24.53
N THR A 185 -4.71 16.33 -24.33
CA THR A 185 -4.50 16.92 -22.99
C THR A 185 -5.75 16.81 -22.12
N HIS A 186 -6.94 16.96 -22.72
CA HIS A 186 -8.21 16.82 -22.03
C HIS A 186 -8.42 15.39 -21.48
N LYS A 187 -8.18 14.36 -22.30
CA LYS A 187 -8.32 12.96 -21.87
C LYS A 187 -7.27 12.55 -20.85
N ALA A 188 -6.03 13.03 -20.99
CA ALA A 188 -4.98 12.85 -19.99
C ALA A 188 -5.38 13.46 -18.63
N ARG A 189 -5.94 14.68 -18.63
CA ARG A 189 -6.44 15.35 -17.42
C ARG A 189 -7.61 14.60 -16.81
N LYS A 190 -8.55 14.11 -17.62
CA LYS A 190 -9.67 13.27 -17.15
C LYS A 190 -9.15 11.99 -16.46
N MET A 191 -8.17 11.30 -17.07
CA MET A 191 -7.54 10.12 -16.46
C MET A 191 -6.80 10.49 -15.16
N PHE A 192 -6.09 11.61 -15.12
CA PHE A 192 -5.43 12.11 -13.91
C PHE A 192 -6.44 12.32 -12.77
N HIS A 193 -7.54 13.02 -13.01
CA HIS A 193 -8.59 13.19 -11.99
C HIS A 193 -9.26 11.86 -11.60
N ALA A 194 -9.53 10.98 -12.57
CA ALA A 194 -10.06 9.65 -12.27
C ALA A 194 -9.12 8.85 -11.35
N SER A 195 -7.80 8.99 -11.53
CA SER A 195 -6.82 8.34 -10.63
C SER A 195 -6.85 8.90 -9.21
N LEU A 196 -7.09 10.21 -9.03
CA LEU A 196 -7.25 10.81 -7.70
C LEU A 196 -8.52 10.33 -7.01
N LEU A 197 -9.64 10.31 -7.75
CA LEU A 197 -10.91 9.80 -7.23
C LEU A 197 -10.81 8.32 -6.85
N TYR A 198 -10.20 7.50 -7.71
CA TYR A 198 -9.93 6.10 -7.41
C TYR A 198 -9.25 5.92 -6.05
N PHE A 199 -8.18 6.69 -5.79
CA PHE A 199 -7.42 6.58 -4.55
C PHE A 199 -8.24 7.00 -3.33
N LEU A 200 -8.90 8.16 -3.40
CA LEU A 200 -9.70 8.69 -2.29
C LEU A 200 -10.84 7.75 -1.90
N TYR A 201 -11.61 7.27 -2.88
CA TYR A 201 -12.72 6.36 -2.61
C TYR A 201 -12.23 4.98 -2.18
N SER A 202 -11.18 4.43 -2.80
CA SER A 202 -10.62 3.14 -2.36
C SER A 202 -10.13 3.18 -0.91
N CYS A 203 -9.52 4.29 -0.47
CA CYS A 203 -9.14 4.47 0.93
C CYS A 203 -10.37 4.55 1.86
N GLN A 204 -11.43 5.24 1.44
CA GLN A 204 -12.67 5.33 2.20
C GLN A 204 -13.37 3.96 2.34
N GLY A 205 -13.48 3.21 1.25
CA GLY A 205 -14.02 1.84 1.24
C GLY A 205 -13.24 0.87 2.13
N LEU A 206 -11.91 1.02 2.17
CA LEU A 206 -11.04 0.23 3.05
C LEU A 206 -11.32 0.55 4.52
N CYS A 207 -11.42 1.84 4.90
CA CYS A 207 -11.77 2.27 6.25
C CYS A 207 -13.16 1.77 6.68
N PHE A 208 -14.13 1.82 5.77
CA PHE A 208 -15.48 1.29 6.02
C PHE A 208 -15.47 -0.23 6.25
N THR A 209 -14.71 -0.96 5.44
CA THR A 209 -14.54 -2.42 5.59
C THR A 209 -13.92 -2.78 6.93
N VAL A 210 -12.85 -2.08 7.35
CA VAL A 210 -12.23 -2.30 8.66
C VAL A 210 -13.24 -2.10 9.78
N SER A 211 -14.04 -1.04 9.71
CA SER A 211 -15.10 -0.76 10.69
C SER A 211 -16.15 -1.87 10.74
N LEU A 212 -16.58 -2.37 9.58
CA LEU A 212 -17.59 -3.42 9.46
C LEU A 212 -17.09 -4.77 10.00
N ILE A 213 -15.83 -5.12 9.72
CA ILE A 213 -15.20 -6.36 10.22
C ILE A 213 -15.06 -6.30 11.75
N ILE A 214 -14.58 -5.18 12.29
CA ILE A 214 -14.43 -5.00 13.75
C ILE A 214 -15.79 -5.12 14.46
N ASN A 215 -16.82 -4.45 13.93
CA ASN A 215 -18.17 -4.51 14.50
C ASN A 215 -18.75 -5.93 14.49
N ASN A 216 -18.62 -6.66 13.38
CA ASN A 216 -19.07 -8.05 13.28
C ASN A 216 -18.30 -9.00 14.21
N ALA A 217 -16.99 -8.80 14.36
CA ALA A 217 -16.17 -9.58 15.29
C ALA A 217 -16.57 -9.33 16.75
N LEU A 218 -16.81 -8.07 17.12
CA LEU A 218 -17.32 -7.67 18.44
C LEU A 218 -18.69 -8.30 18.73
N LEU A 219 -19.64 -8.21 17.81
CA LEU A 219 -20.97 -8.80 17.95
C LEU A 219 -20.90 -10.32 18.17
N LYS A 220 -20.09 -11.05 17.38
CA LYS A 220 -19.88 -12.50 17.57
C LYS A 220 -19.22 -12.84 18.91
N ARG A 221 -18.40 -11.94 19.46
CA ARG A 221 -17.77 -12.13 20.77
C ARG A 221 -18.78 -11.91 21.89
N ILE A 222 -19.61 -10.88 21.79
CA ILE A 222 -20.72 -10.61 22.72
C ILE A 222 -21.73 -11.76 22.71
N GLN A 223 -22.16 -12.22 21.53
CA GLN A 223 -23.08 -13.36 21.43
C GLN A 223 -22.52 -14.64 22.06
N ARG A 224 -21.22 -14.94 21.87
CA ARG A 224 -20.58 -16.09 22.54
C ARG A 224 -20.56 -15.96 24.06
N VAL A 225 -20.30 -14.76 24.57
CA VAL A 225 -20.34 -14.49 26.02
C VAL A 225 -21.78 -14.64 26.55
N VAL A 226 -22.77 -14.05 25.87
CA VAL A 226 -24.19 -14.15 26.25
C VAL A 226 -24.69 -15.60 26.22
N LEU A 227 -24.33 -16.38 25.20
CA LEU A 227 -24.68 -17.80 25.10
C LEU A 227 -23.98 -18.65 26.15
N SER A 228 -22.76 -18.28 26.57
CA SER A 228 -22.06 -18.94 27.68
C SER A 228 -22.74 -18.76 29.03
N PHE A 229 -23.56 -17.72 29.20
CA PHE A 229 -24.38 -17.51 30.40
C PHE A 229 -25.74 -18.25 30.33
N HIS A 230 -26.09 -18.85 29.19
CA HIS A 230 -27.40 -19.47 28.95
C HIS A 230 -27.37 -21.02 28.89
N CYS A 231 -26.33 -21.69 29.42
CA CYS A 231 -26.33 -23.15 29.55
C CYS A 231 -26.87 -23.56 30.94
N PRO A 232 -28.10 -24.08 31.07
CA PRO A 232 -28.59 -24.61 32.33
C PRO A 232 -28.01 -26.02 32.58
N HIS A 233 -27.52 -26.24 33.79
CA HIS A 233 -27.09 -27.53 34.32
C HIS A 233 -28.02 -28.69 33.88
N LYS A 234 -27.51 -29.62 33.07
CA LYS A 234 -28.03 -31.00 33.06
C LYS A 234 -27.59 -31.64 34.38
N ILE A 235 -28.51 -31.71 35.34
CA ILE A 235 -28.39 -32.52 36.54
C ILE A 235 -28.51 -33.99 36.11
N GLU A 236 -27.40 -34.71 36.11
CA GLU A 236 -27.34 -36.17 36.01
C GLU A 236 -27.99 -36.79 37.26
N MET A 237 -29.26 -37.19 37.17
CA MET A 237 -29.87 -38.08 38.16
C MET A 237 -29.35 -39.51 37.96
N SER A 238 -28.18 -39.78 38.55
CA SER A 238 -27.67 -41.13 38.80
C SER A 238 -28.63 -41.86 39.75
N THR A 239 -29.39 -42.80 39.19
CA THR A 239 -30.24 -43.77 39.89
C THR A 239 -29.37 -44.64 40.81
N ARG A 240 -29.30 -44.32 42.12
CA ARG A 240 -28.76 -45.24 43.13
C ARG A 240 -29.83 -46.28 43.48
N ARG A 241 -29.53 -47.52 43.11
CA ARG A 241 -30.07 -48.78 43.64
C ARG A 241 -30.27 -48.70 45.15
N ILE A 242 -31.47 -49.02 45.60
CA ILE A 242 -31.75 -49.56 46.94
C ILE A 242 -32.31 -50.96 46.70
N SER A 243 -31.48 -51.96 47.01
CA SER A 243 -31.83 -53.35 47.31
C SER A 243 -30.80 -53.86 48.29
#